data_AF-A0A2H0TMA7-F1
#
_entry.id   AF-A0A2H0TMA7-F1
#
_cell.length_a   1.000
_cell.length_b   1.000
_cell.length_c   1.000
_cell.angle_alpha   90.00
_cell.angle_beta   90.00
_cell.angle_gamma   90.00
#
_symmetry.space_group_name_H-M   'P 1'
#
loop_
_entity.id
_entity.type
_entity.pdbx_description
1 polymer ?
#
loop_
_entity_poly.entity_id
_entity_poly.type
_entity_poly.pdbx_seq_one_letter_code
_entity_poly.pdbx_strand_id
1 'polypeptide(L)'
;MRTNRFSKIFLSLIFCLFFVLPFLSLAASEAPDLTKDSFQYTQMESLPGFADTSDFYVYISNLYKLGIWAVGISAMLMIVIGGYMYATSAGNNASMEKAKEVITDALIGLILAMTSYVLLYIINPDLVRIQRLKTPLPEPKTQQEENPEAGAETPLKTTANGCLDNPAISCIDCFDCGKVDTSNVPCKENPCLLNKVLLTKIEDVPAGNWQITEPWPPTVKHLSPCHQNGTCADINLTLADEKGVPKHVKKLYDQLKKAGLYVVFESANCAPYTNLGVNCKYYKTMTSPSFHVK
;
A
#
# COMPACT_ATOMS: atom_id res chain seq x y z
N MET A 1 -27.66 -1.79 43.34
CA MET A 1 -28.06 -2.97 42.54
C MET A 1 -26.97 -4.04 42.63
N ARG A 2 -27.25 -5.16 43.31
CA ARG A 2 -26.30 -6.25 43.52
C ARG A 2 -26.16 -7.02 42.20
N THR A 3 -25.10 -6.79 41.44
CA THR A 3 -24.90 -7.52 40.18
C THR A 3 -24.65 -9.00 40.49
N ASN A 4 -25.57 -9.86 40.06
CA ASN A 4 -25.46 -11.30 40.29
C ASN A 4 -24.26 -11.84 39.52
N ARG A 5 -23.22 -12.28 40.24
CA ARG A 5 -21.98 -12.82 39.66
C ARG A 5 -22.27 -13.91 38.61
N PHE A 6 -23.35 -14.65 38.81
CA PHE A 6 -23.84 -15.66 37.88
C PHE A 6 -24.24 -15.09 36.52
N SER A 7 -24.90 -13.93 36.47
CA SER A 7 -25.30 -13.27 35.22
C SER A 7 -24.09 -12.75 34.43
N LYS A 8 -23.04 -12.28 35.12
CA LYS A 8 -21.80 -11.82 34.47
C LYS A 8 -21.00 -12.98 33.86
N ILE A 9 -20.92 -14.11 34.57
CA ILE A 9 -20.27 -15.33 34.07
C ILE A 9 -21.05 -15.89 32.88
N PHE A 10 -22.38 -15.91 32.97
CA PHE A 10 -23.24 -16.37 31.90
C PHE A 10 -23.13 -15.51 30.62
N LEU A 11 -23.10 -14.17 30.78
CA LEU A 11 -22.90 -13.25 29.65
C LEU A 11 -21.50 -13.42 29.01
N SER A 12 -20.47 -13.62 29.83
CA SER A 12 -19.10 -13.86 29.35
C SER A 12 -18.95 -15.20 28.62
N LEU A 13 -19.67 -16.24 29.05
CA LEU A 13 -19.66 -17.55 28.39
C LEU A 13 -20.40 -17.52 27.06
N ILE A 14 -21.52 -16.81 26.98
CA ILE A 14 -22.25 -16.59 25.72
C ILE A 14 -21.39 -15.78 24.73
N PHE A 15 -20.68 -14.76 25.21
CA PHE A 15 -19.75 -13.99 24.39
C PHE A 15 -18.62 -14.87 23.84
N CYS A 16 -17.99 -15.73 24.65
CA CYS A 16 -17.00 -16.70 24.18
C CYS A 16 -17.60 -17.72 23.18
N LEU A 17 -18.81 -18.23 23.43
CA LEU A 17 -19.46 -19.20 22.55
C LEU A 17 -19.79 -18.61 21.16
N PHE A 18 -20.23 -17.35 21.12
CA PHE A 18 -20.62 -16.67 19.89
C PHE A 18 -19.45 -16.03 19.13
N PHE A 19 -18.39 -15.58 19.82
CA PHE A 19 -17.25 -14.90 19.18
C PHE A 19 -16.02 -15.78 18.98
N VAL A 20 -15.77 -16.79 19.82
CA VAL A 20 -14.51 -17.57 19.78
C VAL A 20 -14.66 -18.88 19.00
N LEU A 21 -15.81 -19.56 19.10
CA LEU A 21 -16.04 -20.82 18.40
C LEU A 21 -16.17 -20.70 16.87
N PRO A 22 -16.82 -19.68 16.27
CA PRO A 22 -16.83 -19.54 14.81
C PRO A 22 -15.44 -19.21 14.24
N PHE A 23 -14.55 -18.60 15.04
CA PHE A 23 -13.15 -18.36 14.65
C PHE A 23 -12.32 -19.65 14.56
N LEU A 24 -12.65 -20.67 15.37
CA LEU A 24 -11.94 -21.95 15.35
C LEU A 24 -12.34 -22.81 14.15
N SER A 25 -13.60 -22.73 13.70
CA SER A 25 -14.08 -23.43 12.50
C SER A 25 -13.68 -22.76 11.19
N LEU A 26 -13.42 -21.44 11.19
CA LEU A 26 -12.98 -20.71 9.99
C LEU A 26 -11.49 -20.91 9.67
N ALA A 27 -10.69 -21.39 10.63
CA ALA A 27 -9.28 -21.73 10.42
C ALA A 27 -9.06 -23.06 9.65
N ALA A 28 -10.12 -23.85 9.43
CA ALA A 28 -10.04 -25.18 8.82
C ALA A 28 -10.62 -25.26 7.39
N SER A 29 -11.06 -24.15 6.79
CA SER A 29 -11.45 -24.15 5.37
C SER A 29 -10.22 -24.00 4.48
N GLU A 30 -10.00 -24.98 3.62
CA GLU A 30 -9.02 -24.88 2.53
C GLU A 30 -9.30 -23.61 1.70
N ALA A 31 -8.25 -22.85 1.41
CA ALA A 31 -8.35 -21.62 0.63
C ALA A 31 -8.95 -21.94 -0.75
N PRO A 32 -10.00 -21.24 -1.20
CA PRO A 32 -10.49 -21.40 -2.56
C PRO A 32 -9.37 -21.08 -3.55
N ASP A 33 -9.19 -21.96 -4.55
CA ASP A 33 -8.24 -21.79 -5.65
C ASP A 33 -8.52 -20.49 -6.39
N LEU A 34 -7.70 -19.48 -6.12
CA LEU A 34 -7.86 -18.10 -6.56
C LEU A 34 -7.27 -17.88 -7.96
N THR A 35 -7.54 -18.79 -8.89
CA THR A 35 -7.09 -18.65 -10.28
C THR A 35 -8.29 -18.44 -11.20
N LYS A 36 -8.46 -17.17 -11.63
CA LYS A 36 -9.36 -16.71 -12.71
C LYS A 36 -10.84 -16.46 -12.37
N ASP A 37 -11.08 -15.60 -11.40
CA ASP A 37 -12.09 -14.58 -11.65
C ASP A 37 -11.67 -13.30 -10.93
N SER A 38 -11.73 -12.16 -11.62
CA SER A 38 -11.65 -10.88 -10.93
C SER A 38 -12.77 -10.88 -9.91
N PHE A 39 -12.46 -10.79 -8.62
CA PHE A 39 -13.46 -10.67 -7.55
C PHE A 39 -14.20 -9.34 -7.76
N GLN A 40 -15.18 -9.35 -8.66
CA GLN A 40 -16.03 -8.20 -8.99
C GLN A 40 -17.01 -8.07 -7.84
N TYR A 41 -16.74 -7.11 -6.97
CA TYR A 41 -17.61 -6.80 -5.86
C TYR A 41 -18.65 -5.80 -6.34
N THR A 42 -19.92 -6.20 -6.30
CA THR A 42 -21.04 -5.28 -6.51
C THR A 42 -21.37 -4.63 -5.18
N GLN A 43 -21.07 -3.35 -5.07
CA GLN A 43 -21.43 -2.54 -3.91
C GLN A 43 -22.95 -2.38 -3.84
N MET A 44 -23.56 -2.89 -2.77
CA MET A 44 -25.03 -2.83 -2.56
C MET A 44 -25.48 -1.56 -1.83
N GLU A 45 -24.56 -0.93 -1.10
CA GLU A 45 -24.80 0.29 -0.32
C GLU A 45 -23.59 1.23 -0.40
N SER A 46 -23.85 2.52 -0.55
CA SER A 46 -22.80 3.54 -0.60
C SER A 46 -22.33 3.99 0.77
N LEU A 47 -21.00 4.14 0.89
CA LEU A 47 -20.38 4.61 2.13
C LEU A 47 -20.36 6.15 2.12
N PRO A 48 -20.90 6.82 3.16
CA PRO A 48 -20.92 8.27 3.21
C PRO A 48 -19.49 8.83 3.24
N GLY A 49 -19.21 9.81 2.37
CA GLY A 49 -17.89 10.45 2.27
C GLY A 49 -16.86 9.72 1.41
N PHE A 50 -17.25 8.63 0.73
CA PHE A 50 -16.39 7.88 -0.18
C PHE A 50 -17.07 7.68 -1.53
N ALA A 51 -16.28 7.63 -2.61
CA ALA A 51 -16.79 7.31 -3.95
C ALA A 51 -17.15 5.82 -4.05
N ASP A 52 -18.14 5.51 -4.88
CA ASP A 52 -18.52 4.13 -5.17
C ASP A 52 -17.37 3.37 -5.83
N THR A 53 -17.23 2.10 -5.47
CA THR A 53 -16.15 1.26 -5.97
C THR A 53 -16.63 -0.15 -6.26
N SER A 54 -16.25 -0.70 -7.42
CA SER A 54 -16.48 -2.10 -7.78
C SER A 54 -15.41 -3.04 -7.21
N ASP A 55 -14.58 -2.50 -6.32
CA ASP A 55 -13.41 -3.17 -5.82
C ASP A 55 -13.50 -3.47 -4.32
N PHE A 56 -13.53 -4.75 -3.98
CA PHE A 56 -13.65 -5.21 -2.61
C PHE A 56 -12.57 -4.63 -1.68
N TYR A 57 -11.33 -4.52 -2.17
CA TYR A 57 -10.23 -4.04 -1.34
C TYR A 57 -10.36 -2.55 -1.04
N VAL A 58 -10.79 -1.76 -2.02
CA VAL A 58 -11.03 -0.32 -1.84
C VAL A 58 -12.23 -0.11 -0.93
N TYR A 59 -13.30 -0.91 -1.10
CA TYR A 59 -14.48 -0.85 -0.25
C TYR A 59 -14.16 -1.12 1.22
N ILE A 60 -13.45 -2.22 1.51
CA ILE A 60 -13.06 -2.56 2.90
C ILE A 60 -12.08 -1.52 3.49
N SER A 61 -11.16 -1.00 2.68
CA SER A 61 -10.26 0.09 3.11
C SER A 61 -11.06 1.35 3.50
N ASN A 62 -12.05 1.73 2.69
CA ASN A 62 -12.92 2.87 2.97
C ASN A 62 -13.80 2.62 4.20
N LEU A 63 -14.34 1.41 4.38
CA LEU A 63 -15.12 1.03 5.54
C LEU A 63 -14.30 1.09 6.84
N TYR A 64 -13.05 0.60 6.80
CA TYR A 64 -12.13 0.71 7.94
C TYR A 64 -11.85 2.17 8.30
N LYS A 65 -11.55 3.02 7.31
CA LYS A 65 -11.36 4.47 7.51
C LYS A 65 -12.62 5.11 8.11
N LEU A 66 -13.80 4.79 7.59
CA LEU A 66 -15.07 5.28 8.13
C LEU A 66 -15.25 4.87 9.60
N GLY A 67 -14.89 3.64 9.96
CA GLY A 67 -14.91 3.17 11.35
C GLY A 67 -14.00 3.99 12.27
N ILE A 68 -12.77 4.30 11.84
CA ILE A 68 -11.85 5.14 12.62
C ILE A 68 -12.41 6.57 12.79
N TRP A 69 -12.99 7.15 11.73
CA TRP A 69 -13.66 8.45 11.81
C TRP A 69 -14.85 8.42 12.78
N ALA A 70 -15.67 7.38 12.73
CA ALA A 70 -16.82 7.21 13.60
C ALA A 70 -16.41 7.12 15.08
N VAL A 71 -15.33 6.39 15.39
CA VAL A 71 -14.77 6.33 16.76
C VAL A 71 -14.31 7.71 17.22
N GLY A 72 -13.58 8.45 16.39
CA GLY A 72 -13.11 9.79 16.72
C GLY A 72 -14.25 10.77 17.00
N ILE A 73 -15.27 10.81 16.13
CA ILE A 73 -16.44 11.69 16.30
C ILE A 73 -17.25 11.27 17.53
N SER A 74 -17.47 9.97 17.75
CA SER A 74 -18.21 9.46 18.91
C SER A 74 -17.50 9.82 20.22
N ALA A 75 -16.18 9.64 20.29
CA ALA A 75 -15.39 10.04 21.45
C ALA A 75 -15.47 11.55 21.70
N MET A 76 -15.33 12.37 20.64
CA MET A 76 -15.49 13.82 20.74
C MET A 76 -16.86 14.22 21.30
N LEU A 77 -17.95 13.63 20.78
CA LEU A 77 -19.31 13.92 21.24
C LEU A 77 -19.50 13.56 22.72
N MET A 78 -19.01 12.39 23.15
CA MET A 78 -19.12 11.97 24.56
C MET A 78 -18.29 12.85 25.49
N ILE A 79 -17.11 13.31 25.06
CA ILE A 79 -16.30 14.28 25.83
C ILE A 79 -17.05 15.61 25.96
N VAL A 80 -17.68 16.10 24.89
CA VAL A 80 -18.48 17.35 24.93
C VAL A 80 -19.68 17.19 25.86
N ILE A 81 -20.39 16.07 25.80
CA ILE A 81 -21.53 15.78 26.69
C ILE A 81 -21.08 15.71 28.14
N GLY A 82 -20.00 14.97 28.43
CA GLY A 82 -19.41 14.89 29.77
C GLY A 82 -18.93 16.24 30.28
N GLY A 83 -18.30 17.05 29.42
CA GLY A 83 -17.88 18.42 29.73
C GLY A 83 -19.06 19.34 30.07
N TYR A 84 -20.13 19.26 29.29
CA TYR A 84 -21.37 20.00 29.56
C TYR A 84 -22.03 19.56 30.87
N MET A 85 -22.11 18.25 31.14
CA MET A 85 -22.61 17.72 32.41
C MET A 85 -21.78 18.20 33.59
N TYR A 86 -20.45 18.24 33.44
CA TYR A 86 -19.55 18.73 34.48
C TYR A 86 -19.79 20.22 34.76
N ALA A 87 -19.88 21.04 33.72
CA ALA A 87 -20.11 22.48 33.83
C ALA A 87 -21.46 22.83 34.45
N THR A 88 -22.50 22.04 34.16
CA THR A 88 -23.88 22.25 34.66
C THR A 88 -24.17 21.59 36.01
N SER A 89 -23.20 20.87 36.60
CA SER A 89 -23.41 20.12 37.85
C SER A 89 -23.62 20.99 39.10
N ALA A 90 -23.36 22.31 39.03
CA ALA A 90 -23.64 23.28 40.10
C ALA A 90 -23.14 22.86 41.51
N GLY A 91 -22.00 22.17 41.59
CA GLY A 91 -21.42 21.70 42.86
C GLY A 91 -22.00 20.40 43.43
N ASN A 92 -22.92 19.73 42.71
CA ASN A 92 -23.36 18.39 43.08
C ASN A 92 -22.27 17.35 42.80
N ASN A 93 -21.62 16.87 43.86
CA ASN A 93 -20.53 15.89 43.76
C ASN A 93 -20.90 14.63 42.98
N ALA A 94 -22.12 14.11 43.13
CA ALA A 94 -22.54 12.89 42.42
C ALA A 94 -22.65 13.12 40.91
N SER A 95 -23.18 14.28 40.49
CA SER A 95 -23.27 14.65 39.07
C SER A 95 -21.89 14.92 38.46
N MET A 96 -21.01 15.56 39.23
CA MET A 96 -19.62 15.83 38.81
C MET A 96 -18.82 14.54 38.62
N GLU A 97 -18.96 13.58 39.54
CA GLU A 97 -18.29 12.28 39.44
C GLU A 97 -18.78 11.51 38.21
N LYS A 98 -20.09 11.47 37.99
CA LYS A 98 -20.68 10.85 36.80
C LYS A 98 -20.20 11.50 35.49
N ALA A 99 -20.09 12.83 35.47
CA ALA A 99 -19.58 13.53 34.29
C ALA A 99 -18.11 13.18 34.00
N LYS A 100 -17.28 13.02 35.03
CA LYS A 100 -15.90 12.55 34.89
C LYS A 100 -15.85 11.12 34.36
N GLU A 101 -16.70 10.23 34.87
CA GLU A 101 -16.80 8.84 34.40
C GLU A 101 -17.10 8.77 32.90
N VAL A 102 -18.06 9.57 32.41
CA VAL A 102 -18.39 9.67 30.97
C VAL A 102 -17.17 10.10 30.14
N ILE A 103 -16.41 11.10 30.61
CA ILE A 103 -15.21 11.58 29.92
C ILE A 103 -14.12 10.49 29.94
N THR A 104 -13.88 9.84 31.08
CA THR A 104 -12.86 8.81 31.20
C THR A 104 -13.18 7.59 30.34
N ASP A 105 -14.45 7.17 30.28
CA ASP A 105 -14.88 6.05 29.45
C ASP A 105 -14.68 6.35 27.96
N ALA A 106 -15.00 7.58 27.52
CA ALA A 106 -14.75 8.03 26.16
C ALA A 106 -13.25 8.02 25.81
N LEU A 107 -12.40 8.48 26.73
CA LEU A 107 -10.94 8.46 26.57
C LEU A 107 -10.38 7.04 26.54
N ILE A 108 -10.85 6.15 27.41
CA ILE A 108 -10.44 4.74 27.42
C ILE A 108 -10.82 4.07 26.10
N GLY A 109 -12.04 4.30 25.60
CA GLY A 109 -12.48 3.79 24.29
C GLY A 109 -11.59 4.27 23.14
N LEU A 110 -11.23 5.56 23.15
CA LEU A 110 -10.33 6.13 22.14
C LEU A 110 -8.92 5.54 22.21
N ILE A 111 -8.35 5.44 23.42
CA ILE A 111 -7.02 4.84 23.65
C ILE A 111 -7.03 3.37 23.23
N LEU A 112 -8.10 2.62 23.55
CA LEU A 112 -8.23 1.22 23.16
C LEU A 112 -8.23 1.07 21.62
N ALA A 113 -8.96 1.93 20.91
CA ALA A 113 -8.99 1.93 19.45
C ALA A 113 -7.62 2.28 18.84
N MET A 114 -6.94 3.30 19.36
CA MET A 114 -5.59 3.67 18.91
C MET A 114 -4.56 2.59 19.22
N THR A 115 -4.65 1.97 20.40
CA THR A 115 -3.75 0.87 20.80
C THR A 115 -3.96 -0.34 19.90
N SER A 116 -5.21 -0.66 19.55
CA SER A 116 -5.52 -1.72 18.58
C SER A 116 -4.82 -1.45 17.25
N TYR A 117 -4.94 -0.23 16.70
CA TYR A 117 -4.25 0.17 15.48
C TYR A 117 -2.73 -0.04 15.59
N VAL A 118 -2.11 0.46 16.66
CA VAL A 118 -0.65 0.37 16.86
C VAL A 118 -0.21 -1.08 17.02
N LEU A 119 -0.96 -1.90 17.74
CA LEU A 119 -0.66 -3.33 17.91
C LEU A 119 -0.70 -4.05 16.56
N LEU A 120 -1.73 -3.82 15.75
CA LEU A 120 -1.81 -4.42 14.41
C LEU A 120 -0.62 -3.95 13.55
N TYR A 121 -0.26 -2.67 13.62
CA TYR A 121 0.86 -2.11 12.87
C TYR A 121 2.22 -2.71 13.27
N ILE A 122 2.45 -2.92 14.57
CA ILE A 122 3.69 -3.53 15.08
C ILE A 122 3.79 -5.00 14.65
N ILE A 123 2.69 -5.75 14.69
CA ILE A 123 2.69 -7.17 14.30
C ILE A 123 2.94 -7.30 12.79
N ASN A 124 2.17 -6.56 11.99
CA ASN A 124 2.40 -6.46 10.55
C ASN A 124 1.71 -5.20 10.00
N PRO A 125 2.46 -4.23 9.44
CA PRO A 125 1.89 -3.00 8.92
C PRO A 125 0.90 -3.22 7.76
N ASP A 126 0.97 -4.36 7.06
CA ASP A 126 0.06 -4.71 5.96
C ASP A 126 -1.35 -5.05 6.45
N LEU A 127 -1.54 -5.34 7.74
CA LEU A 127 -2.87 -5.59 8.32
C LEU A 127 -3.69 -4.30 8.45
N VAL A 128 -3.00 -3.18 8.60
CA VAL A 128 -3.60 -1.86 8.75
C VAL A 128 -3.55 -1.10 7.43
N ARG A 129 -2.51 -1.34 6.64
CA ARG A 129 -2.40 -0.89 5.25
C ARG A 129 -2.99 -1.98 4.37
N ILE A 130 -4.32 -2.05 4.34
CA ILE A 130 -5.08 -2.99 3.51
C ILE A 130 -4.66 -2.82 2.06
N GLN A 131 -3.66 -3.61 1.67
CA GLN A 131 -3.14 -3.69 0.32
C GLN A 131 -3.94 -4.74 -0.42
N ARG A 132 -3.92 -4.65 -1.75
CA ARG A 132 -4.34 -5.79 -2.57
C ARG A 132 -3.51 -6.97 -2.12
N LEU A 133 -4.16 -8.08 -1.78
CA LEU A 133 -3.46 -9.35 -1.80
C LEU A 133 -2.94 -9.49 -3.23
N LYS A 134 -1.64 -9.25 -3.42
CA LYS A 134 -0.96 -9.59 -4.66
C LYS A 134 -0.96 -11.10 -4.73
N THR A 135 -2.08 -11.67 -5.18
CA THR A 135 -1.92 -12.81 -6.07
C THR A 135 -1.03 -12.33 -7.20
N PRO A 136 0.03 -13.08 -7.56
CA PRO A 136 0.84 -12.75 -8.71
C PRO A 136 -0.02 -12.86 -9.96
N LEU A 137 -0.76 -11.80 -10.30
CA LEU A 137 -1.48 -11.60 -11.54
C LEU A 137 -1.64 -10.09 -11.79
N PRO A 138 -1.64 -9.67 -13.07
CA PRO A 138 -1.09 -8.39 -13.50
C PRO A 138 -2.07 -7.21 -13.30
N GLU A 139 -1.59 -6.11 -12.70
CA GLU A 139 -2.39 -4.91 -12.38
C GLU A 139 -2.59 -3.91 -13.55
N PRO A 140 -3.79 -3.31 -13.67
CA PRO A 140 -4.05 -1.97 -14.21
C PRO A 140 -4.12 -0.90 -13.09
N LYS A 141 -3.97 0.38 -13.47
CA LYS A 141 -3.49 1.50 -12.62
C LYS A 141 -4.57 2.53 -12.26
N THR A 142 -4.39 3.25 -11.14
CA THR A 142 -5.15 4.46 -10.74
C THR A 142 -4.21 5.54 -10.17
N GLN A 143 -4.57 6.82 -10.32
CA GLN A 143 -3.94 8.04 -9.74
C GLN A 143 -4.88 8.57 -8.60
N GLN A 144 -4.55 9.41 -7.60
CA GLN A 144 -3.79 10.67 -7.53
C GLN A 144 -3.41 11.06 -6.07
N GLU A 145 -2.43 11.99 -5.97
CA GLU A 145 -2.30 13.20 -5.11
C GLU A 145 -1.92 13.20 -3.60
N GLU A 146 -0.78 13.88 -3.40
CA GLU A 146 -0.41 14.97 -2.47
C GLU A 146 -0.09 14.73 -0.98
N ASN A 147 0.88 15.54 -0.58
CA ASN A 147 1.84 15.50 0.50
C ASN A 147 1.63 16.76 1.39
N PRO A 148 2.15 16.85 2.64
CA PRO A 148 3.28 17.78 2.78
C PRO A 148 4.41 17.33 3.74
N GLU A 149 5.56 17.90 3.41
CA GLU A 149 6.90 18.00 4.02
C GLU A 149 6.98 18.58 5.44
N ALA A 150 8.09 18.53 6.21
CA ALA A 150 9.50 18.22 5.97
C ALA A 150 10.20 17.96 7.33
N GLY A 151 11.46 17.49 7.28
CA GLY A 151 12.50 18.04 8.17
C GLY A 151 13.11 17.15 9.25
N ALA A 152 13.82 16.10 8.84
CA ALA A 152 15.05 15.56 9.44
C ALA A 152 15.65 14.60 8.37
N GLU A 153 16.94 14.28 8.31
CA GLU A 153 17.62 13.35 9.21
C GLU A 153 16.69 12.17 9.58
N THR A 154 16.16 11.66 8.46
CA THR A 154 14.98 10.86 8.17
C THR A 154 15.07 10.70 6.62
N PRO A 155 14.23 9.89 5.95
CA PRO A 155 14.43 9.50 4.56
C PRO A 155 14.52 10.71 3.61
N LEU A 156 15.44 10.65 2.63
CA LEU A 156 15.63 11.70 1.63
C LEU A 156 14.34 11.83 0.81
N LYS A 157 13.58 12.88 1.11
CA LYS A 157 12.44 13.31 0.33
C LYS A 157 12.98 14.26 -0.72
N THR A 158 13.08 13.80 -1.96
CA THR A 158 13.46 14.68 -3.07
C THR A 158 12.16 15.26 -3.62
N THR A 159 11.94 16.56 -3.37
CA THR A 159 10.88 17.35 -4.01
C THR A 159 10.94 17.22 -5.53
N ALA A 160 9.83 17.44 -6.23
CA ALA A 160 9.73 17.49 -7.70
C ALA A 160 10.71 18.46 -8.41
N ASN A 161 11.59 19.17 -7.69
CA ASN A 161 12.70 19.98 -8.22
C ASN A 161 13.66 19.24 -9.17
N GLY A 162 13.66 17.88 -9.18
CA GLY A 162 14.38 17.08 -10.18
C GLY A 162 13.58 16.76 -11.44
N CYS A 163 12.26 16.92 -11.41
CA CYS A 163 11.37 16.69 -12.53
C CYS A 163 11.58 17.76 -13.62
N LEU A 164 11.44 17.36 -14.87
CA LEU A 164 11.39 18.32 -15.97
C LEU A 164 10.07 19.09 -15.91
N ASP A 165 10.10 20.42 -16.12
CA ASP A 165 8.92 21.28 -16.27
C ASP A 165 8.20 21.00 -17.59
N ASN A 166 7.66 19.79 -17.73
CA ASN A 166 6.94 19.35 -18.91
C ASN A 166 5.53 18.89 -18.52
N PRO A 167 4.47 19.60 -18.93
CA PRO A 167 3.09 19.26 -18.57
C PRO A 167 2.63 17.91 -19.14
N ALA A 168 3.36 17.33 -20.10
CA ALA A 168 3.06 16.00 -20.64
C ALA A 168 3.61 14.85 -19.80
N ILE A 169 4.54 15.12 -18.86
CA ILE A 169 5.22 14.12 -18.03
C ILE A 169 4.80 14.36 -16.59
N SER A 170 3.98 13.46 -16.06
CA SER A 170 3.62 13.50 -14.65
C SER A 170 4.81 13.01 -13.83
N CYS A 171 5.22 13.83 -12.88
CA CYS A 171 6.32 13.58 -11.96
C CYS A 171 5.93 14.16 -10.60
N ILE A 172 6.08 13.38 -9.54
CA ILE A 172 5.75 13.77 -8.17
C ILE A 172 6.97 13.51 -7.28
N ASP A 173 6.88 13.95 -6.03
CA ASP A 173 7.95 13.74 -5.05
C ASP A 173 8.30 12.25 -4.91
N CYS A 174 9.59 11.95 -4.96
CA CYS A 174 10.11 10.62 -4.75
C CYS A 174 10.26 10.40 -3.23
N PHE A 175 9.35 9.62 -2.63
CA PHE A 175 9.39 9.32 -1.19
C PHE A 175 10.44 8.25 -0.89
N ASP A 176 11.36 8.56 0.03
CA ASP A 176 12.45 7.67 0.46
C ASP A 176 13.29 7.15 -0.72
N CYS A 177 13.70 8.07 -1.60
CA CYS A 177 14.51 7.72 -2.75
C CYS A 177 15.99 7.88 -2.44
N GLY A 178 16.77 6.86 -2.81
CA GLY A 178 18.22 6.85 -2.74
C GLY A 178 18.82 7.10 -4.11
N LYS A 179 20.03 7.66 -4.11
CA LYS A 179 20.86 7.76 -5.31
C LYS A 179 21.42 6.39 -5.64
N VAL A 180 21.23 5.95 -6.88
CA VAL A 180 21.84 4.73 -7.40
C VAL A 180 23.36 4.92 -7.44
N ASP A 181 24.12 3.97 -6.89
CA ASP A 181 25.56 3.93 -7.11
C ASP A 181 25.87 3.50 -8.54
N THR A 182 26.09 4.49 -9.41
CA THR A 182 26.35 4.27 -10.84
C THR A 182 27.66 3.56 -11.13
N SER A 183 28.51 3.35 -10.11
CA SER A 183 29.72 2.52 -10.21
C SER A 183 29.38 1.03 -10.29
N ASN A 184 28.29 0.63 -9.65
CA ASN A 184 27.83 -0.76 -9.56
C ASN A 184 26.64 -1.04 -10.49
N VAL A 185 25.74 -0.07 -10.65
CA VAL A 185 24.54 -0.20 -11.48
C VAL A 185 24.53 0.91 -12.54
N PRO A 186 24.84 0.59 -13.81
CA PRO A 186 24.86 1.59 -14.87
C PRO A 186 23.48 2.25 -15.03
N CYS A 187 23.47 3.57 -15.15
CA CYS A 187 22.25 4.35 -15.33
C CYS A 187 22.44 5.36 -16.46
N LYS A 188 21.49 5.41 -17.37
CA LYS A 188 21.52 6.26 -18.57
C LYS A 188 21.30 7.73 -18.24
N GLU A 189 20.44 8.01 -17.26
CA GLU A 189 20.01 9.35 -16.88
C GLU A 189 20.72 9.82 -15.60
N ASN A 190 20.87 11.13 -15.45
CA ASN A 190 21.43 11.76 -14.26
C ASN A 190 20.57 12.99 -13.88
N PRO A 191 19.99 13.07 -12.68
CA PRO A 191 20.16 12.15 -11.54
C PRO A 191 19.48 10.79 -11.75
N CYS A 192 20.07 9.75 -11.15
CA CYS A 192 19.50 8.41 -11.13
C CYS A 192 19.03 8.07 -9.71
N LEU A 193 17.73 8.18 -9.47
CA LEU A 193 17.12 8.01 -8.17
C LEU A 193 16.05 6.93 -8.23
N LEU A 194 15.96 6.15 -7.17
CA LEU A 194 14.97 5.09 -7.00
C LEU A 194 14.52 5.04 -5.55
N ASN A 195 13.27 4.63 -5.31
CA ASN A 195 12.81 4.32 -3.97
C ASN A 195 13.73 3.25 -3.33
N LYS A 196 14.07 3.39 -2.04
CA LYS A 196 15.03 2.50 -1.37
C LYS A 196 14.66 1.01 -1.41
N VAL A 197 13.38 0.66 -1.37
CA VAL A 197 12.94 -0.75 -1.48
C VAL A 197 13.27 -1.31 -2.86
N LEU A 198 13.14 -0.49 -3.89
CA LEU A 198 13.53 -0.86 -5.25
C LEU A 198 15.05 -0.85 -5.43
N LEU A 199 15.72 0.16 -4.87
CA LEU A 199 17.18 0.31 -4.93
C LEU A 199 17.90 -0.89 -4.34
N THR A 200 17.55 -1.30 -3.12
CA THR A 200 18.16 -2.46 -2.44
C THR A 200 18.05 -3.74 -3.27
N LYS A 201 16.89 -3.98 -3.89
CA LYS A 201 16.70 -5.13 -4.76
C LYS A 201 17.47 -5.03 -6.07
N ILE A 202 17.62 -3.83 -6.62
CA ILE A 202 18.38 -3.62 -7.86
C ILE A 202 19.89 -3.77 -7.62
N GLU A 203 20.38 -3.33 -6.46
CA GLU A 203 21.79 -3.50 -6.05
C GLU A 203 22.15 -4.98 -5.83
N ASP A 204 21.19 -5.82 -5.45
CA ASP A 204 21.36 -7.27 -5.34
C ASP A 204 21.43 -7.99 -6.72
N VAL A 205 21.09 -7.31 -7.82
CA VAL A 205 21.16 -7.89 -9.16
C VAL A 205 22.63 -7.94 -9.60
N PRO A 206 23.15 -9.11 -10.01
CA PRO A 206 24.53 -9.22 -10.48
C PRO A 206 24.83 -8.24 -11.62
N ALA A 207 25.98 -7.58 -11.52
CA ALA A 207 26.48 -6.72 -12.60
C ALA A 207 26.54 -7.49 -13.93
N GLY A 208 26.19 -6.81 -15.02
CA GLY A 208 26.14 -7.40 -16.35
C GLY A 208 25.88 -6.36 -17.43
N ASN A 209 25.57 -6.85 -18.63
CA ASN A 209 25.28 -6.01 -19.79
C ASN A 209 23.86 -5.41 -19.74
N TRP A 210 23.54 -4.72 -18.66
CA TRP A 210 22.25 -4.06 -18.46
C TRP A 210 22.43 -2.72 -17.76
N GLN A 211 21.47 -1.82 -17.96
CA GLN A 211 21.47 -0.50 -17.36
C GLN A 211 20.04 -0.04 -17.10
N ILE A 212 19.88 0.85 -16.13
CA ILE A 212 18.64 1.59 -15.92
C ILE A 212 18.53 2.65 -17.02
N THR A 213 17.44 2.64 -17.77
CA THR A 213 17.19 3.58 -18.86
C THR A 213 16.20 4.68 -18.51
N GLU A 214 15.25 4.40 -17.61
CA GLU A 214 14.30 5.39 -17.09
C GLU A 214 14.21 5.24 -15.57
N PRO A 215 15.08 5.92 -14.81
CA PRO A 215 14.94 6.08 -13.36
C PRO A 215 13.94 7.21 -13.04
N TRP A 216 13.77 7.51 -11.75
CA TRP A 216 13.27 8.84 -11.38
C TRP A 216 14.43 9.84 -11.43
N PRO A 217 14.21 11.07 -11.91
CA PRO A 217 12.98 11.62 -12.49
C PRO A 217 12.66 11.07 -13.89
N PRO A 218 11.37 10.83 -14.22
CA PRO A 218 10.97 10.32 -15.53
C PRO A 218 11.27 11.32 -16.64
N THR A 219 11.85 10.85 -17.74
CA THR A 219 12.22 11.70 -18.89
C THR A 219 11.19 11.69 -20.01
N VAL A 220 10.30 10.69 -20.00
CA VAL A 220 9.22 10.53 -20.98
C VAL A 220 7.88 10.23 -20.32
N LYS A 221 6.80 10.39 -21.09
CA LYS A 221 5.43 10.10 -20.63
C LYS A 221 5.22 8.59 -20.49
N HIS A 222 5.07 8.14 -19.25
CA HIS A 222 4.76 6.76 -18.94
C HIS A 222 3.28 6.56 -18.61
N LEU A 223 2.72 5.44 -19.04
CA LEU A 223 1.40 5.01 -18.57
C LEU A 223 1.44 4.57 -17.10
N SER A 224 2.62 4.28 -16.52
CA SER A 224 2.77 3.75 -15.15
C SER A 224 2.93 4.86 -14.11
N PRO A 225 2.01 4.99 -13.13
CA PRO A 225 2.15 5.97 -12.06
C PRO A 225 3.40 5.80 -11.21
N CYS A 226 3.96 4.59 -11.11
CA CYS A 226 5.16 4.32 -10.33
C CYS A 226 6.43 5.01 -10.85
N HIS A 227 6.45 5.43 -12.13
CA HIS A 227 7.56 6.21 -12.68
C HIS A 227 7.55 7.64 -12.15
N GLN A 228 6.37 8.12 -11.73
CA GLN A 228 6.19 9.47 -11.22
C GLN A 228 6.85 9.64 -9.85
N ASN A 229 7.00 8.57 -9.06
CA ASN A 229 7.53 8.60 -7.68
C ASN A 229 8.73 7.66 -7.44
N GLY A 230 9.34 7.12 -8.51
CA GLY A 230 10.53 6.29 -8.44
C GLY A 230 10.37 4.92 -7.78
N THR A 231 9.14 4.43 -7.61
CA THR A 231 8.90 3.05 -7.12
C THR A 231 8.95 2.02 -8.26
N CYS A 232 9.31 2.44 -9.46
CA CYS A 232 9.65 1.56 -10.57
C CYS A 232 10.70 2.22 -11.47
N ALA A 233 11.34 1.41 -12.29
CA ALA A 233 12.30 1.86 -13.29
C ALA A 233 12.22 0.98 -14.52
N ASP A 234 12.65 1.52 -15.66
CA ASP A 234 12.84 0.71 -16.85
C ASP A 234 14.32 0.37 -17.01
N ILE A 235 14.60 -0.91 -17.24
CA ILE A 235 15.92 -1.47 -17.44
C ILE A 235 16.02 -2.03 -18.85
N ASN A 236 17.18 -1.89 -19.48
CA ASN A 236 17.45 -2.52 -20.76
C ASN A 236 18.82 -3.16 -20.80
N LEU A 237 19.00 -4.13 -21.70
CA LEU A 237 20.32 -4.67 -22.03
C LEU A 237 21.14 -3.57 -22.71
N THR A 238 22.44 -3.50 -22.46
CA THR A 238 23.32 -2.48 -23.03
C THR A 238 23.79 -2.86 -24.44
N LEU A 239 24.02 -4.14 -24.68
CA LEU A 239 24.50 -4.66 -25.96
C LEU A 239 23.38 -4.75 -27.01
N ALA A 240 23.60 -4.13 -28.17
CA ALA A 240 22.60 -4.01 -29.22
C ALA A 240 22.18 -5.35 -29.84
N ASP A 241 23.10 -6.31 -29.90
CA ASP A 241 22.88 -7.69 -30.37
C ASP A 241 22.19 -8.58 -29.33
N GLU A 242 22.14 -8.17 -28.06
CA GLU A 242 21.41 -8.87 -27.01
C GLU A 242 19.98 -8.33 -26.81
N LYS A 243 19.72 -7.07 -27.17
CA LYS A 243 18.41 -6.41 -27.02
C LYS A 243 17.31 -7.14 -27.78
N GLY A 244 16.29 -7.59 -27.05
CA GLY A 244 15.15 -8.30 -27.64
C GLY A 244 15.46 -9.73 -28.09
N VAL A 245 16.67 -10.25 -27.82
CA VAL A 245 16.97 -11.66 -28.06
C VAL A 245 16.39 -12.49 -26.91
N PRO A 246 15.46 -13.43 -27.16
CA PRO A 246 14.70 -14.10 -26.11
C PRO A 246 15.55 -14.79 -25.04
N LYS A 247 16.70 -15.36 -25.41
CA LYS A 247 17.64 -16.01 -24.48
C LYS A 247 18.30 -15.04 -23.51
N HIS A 248 18.79 -13.89 -24.00
CA HIS A 248 19.41 -12.86 -23.15
C HIS A 248 18.37 -12.18 -22.27
N VAL A 249 17.18 -11.92 -22.84
CA VAL A 249 16.03 -11.40 -22.09
C VAL A 249 15.64 -12.33 -20.94
N LYS A 250 15.55 -13.65 -21.19
CA LYS A 250 15.24 -14.63 -20.13
C LYS A 250 16.30 -14.66 -19.04
N LYS A 251 17.58 -14.60 -19.40
CA LYS A 251 18.69 -14.61 -18.44
C LYS A 251 18.60 -13.43 -17.46
N LEU A 252 18.42 -12.21 -17.98
CA LEU A 252 18.28 -11.03 -17.13
C LEU A 252 16.97 -11.06 -16.35
N TYR A 253 15.87 -11.50 -16.96
CA TYR A 253 14.58 -11.69 -16.29
C TYR A 253 14.73 -12.56 -15.03
N ASP A 254 15.44 -13.69 -15.13
CA ASP A 254 15.65 -14.60 -13.99
C ASP A 254 16.50 -13.97 -12.89
N GLN A 255 17.53 -13.20 -13.25
CA GLN A 255 18.36 -12.49 -12.29
C GLN A 255 17.56 -11.43 -11.53
N LEU A 256 16.76 -10.63 -12.25
CA LEU A 256 15.88 -9.62 -11.65
C LEU A 256 14.84 -10.28 -10.74
N LYS A 257 14.21 -11.38 -11.19
CA LYS A 257 13.27 -12.15 -10.37
C LYS A 257 13.92 -12.75 -9.12
N LYS A 258 15.16 -13.23 -9.23
CA LYS A 258 15.92 -13.79 -8.11
C LYS A 258 16.26 -12.73 -7.05
N ALA A 259 16.47 -11.49 -7.47
CA ALA A 259 16.65 -10.33 -6.58
C ALA A 259 15.32 -9.84 -5.94
N GLY A 260 14.20 -10.55 -6.13
CA GLY A 260 12.92 -10.21 -5.51
C GLY A 260 12.17 -9.07 -6.20
N LEU A 261 12.57 -8.71 -7.43
CA LEU A 261 11.88 -7.70 -8.23
C LEU A 261 10.60 -8.27 -8.86
N TYR A 262 9.59 -7.42 -8.96
CA TYR A 262 8.47 -7.65 -9.85
C TYR A 262 8.85 -7.14 -11.23
N VAL A 263 8.96 -8.07 -12.19
CA VAL A 263 9.51 -7.80 -13.53
C VAL A 263 8.44 -8.05 -14.57
N VAL A 264 8.22 -7.07 -15.43
CA VAL A 264 7.39 -7.16 -16.63
C VAL A 264 8.26 -6.78 -17.82
N PHE A 265 8.38 -7.67 -18.80
CA PHE A 265 9.05 -7.34 -20.05
C PHE A 265 8.05 -6.68 -20.99
N GLU A 266 8.26 -5.44 -21.35
CA GLU A 266 7.38 -4.68 -22.22
C GLU A 266 7.90 -4.76 -23.66
N SER A 267 7.05 -5.18 -24.60
CA SER A 267 7.47 -5.38 -26.00
C SER A 267 6.30 -5.22 -26.98
N ALA A 268 6.62 -4.90 -28.24
CA ALA A 268 5.68 -4.96 -29.35
C ALA A 268 5.44 -6.39 -29.86
N ASN A 269 6.15 -7.41 -29.36
CA ASN A 269 5.88 -8.82 -29.69
C ASN A 269 6.19 -9.74 -28.50
N CYS A 270 5.17 -10.22 -27.81
CA CYS A 270 5.38 -11.02 -26.60
C CYS A 270 5.57 -12.53 -26.81
N ALA A 271 5.11 -13.08 -27.93
CA ALA A 271 5.14 -14.52 -28.20
C ALA A 271 6.50 -15.22 -27.94
N PRO A 272 7.65 -14.69 -28.39
CA PRO A 272 8.92 -15.38 -28.18
C PRO A 272 9.40 -15.39 -26.73
N TYR A 273 8.92 -14.45 -25.90
CA TYR A 273 9.32 -14.32 -24.50
C TYR A 273 8.39 -15.13 -23.58
N THR A 274 7.09 -15.11 -23.84
CA THR A 274 6.12 -15.91 -23.08
C THR A 274 6.37 -17.40 -23.22
N ASN A 275 6.84 -17.86 -24.38
CA ASN A 275 7.25 -19.26 -24.60
C ASN A 275 8.44 -19.68 -23.73
N LEU A 276 9.23 -18.72 -23.26
CA LEU A 276 10.34 -18.96 -22.32
C LEU A 276 9.93 -18.72 -20.86
N GLY A 277 8.66 -18.44 -20.58
CA GLY A 277 8.17 -18.15 -19.23
C GLY A 277 8.48 -16.73 -18.74
N VAL A 278 8.85 -15.81 -19.63
CA VAL A 278 9.00 -14.39 -19.28
C VAL A 278 7.61 -13.76 -19.20
N ASN A 279 7.32 -13.07 -18.10
CA ASN A 279 6.12 -12.23 -17.98
C ASN A 279 6.23 -11.04 -18.94
N CYS A 280 5.62 -11.14 -20.12
CA CYS A 280 5.67 -10.10 -21.15
C CYS A 280 4.32 -9.39 -21.30
N LYS A 281 4.36 -8.06 -21.40
CA LYS A 281 3.20 -7.21 -21.67
C LYS A 281 3.31 -6.55 -23.04
N TYR A 282 2.30 -6.76 -23.86
CA TYR A 282 2.25 -6.22 -25.21
C TYR A 282 1.86 -4.75 -25.21
N TYR A 283 2.64 -3.92 -25.90
CA TYR A 283 2.32 -2.53 -26.19
C TYR A 283 2.53 -2.23 -27.67
N LYS A 284 1.44 -1.87 -28.36
CA LYS A 284 1.46 -1.58 -29.81
C LYS A 284 2.40 -0.43 -30.18
N THR A 285 2.60 0.52 -29.27
CA THR A 285 3.37 1.76 -29.50
C THR A 285 4.83 1.66 -29.03
N MET A 286 5.29 0.50 -28.57
CA MET A 286 6.67 0.35 -28.10
C MET A 286 7.65 0.25 -29.25
N THR A 287 8.61 1.18 -29.29
CA THR A 287 9.70 1.24 -30.28
C THR A 287 10.95 0.49 -29.84
N SER A 288 11.12 0.29 -28.53
CA SER A 288 12.24 -0.48 -27.96
C SER A 288 11.73 -1.27 -26.77
N PRO A 289 11.98 -2.59 -26.71
CA PRO A 289 11.55 -3.39 -25.57
C PRO A 289 12.42 -3.08 -24.35
N SER A 290 11.82 -3.14 -23.17
CA SER A 290 12.48 -2.88 -21.89
C SER A 290 11.87 -3.73 -20.78
N PHE A 291 12.60 -3.87 -19.67
CA PHE A 291 12.09 -4.46 -18.44
C PHE A 291 11.55 -3.36 -17.55
N HIS A 292 10.26 -3.40 -17.27
CA HIS A 292 9.65 -2.60 -16.24
C HIS A 292 9.77 -3.33 -14.89
N VAL A 293 10.53 -2.76 -13.94
CA VAL A 293 10.81 -3.38 -12.63
C VAL A 293 10.23 -2.59 -11.47
N LYS A 294 9.77 -3.30 -10.44
CA LYS A 294 9.22 -2.76 -9.18
C LYS A 294 9.65 -3.58 -7.96
#